data_AF-A0A536LFV4-F1
#
_entry.id   AF-A0A536LFV4-F1
#
_cell.length_a   1.000
_cell.length_b   1.000
_cell.length_c   1.000
_cell.angle_alpha   90.00
_cell.angle_beta   90.00
_cell.angle_gamma   90.00
#
_symmetry.space_group_name_H-M   'P 1'
#
loop_
_entity.id
_entity.type
_entity.pdbx_description
1 polymer ?
#
loop_
_entity_poly.entity_id
_entity_poly.type
_entity_poly.pdbx_seq_one_letter_code
_entity_poly.pdbx_strand_id
1 'polypeptide(L)'
;MGAGAGVVFRMGYLQERKVGGLSVFEEKGVDIDLAVDMLSGAFEDRYDTAILVSSDGDFKPVVQAVQRRGKRVEYVFFPKAQRSNALASTCNVSRRCPLGPPLPRSAPPCTPHLRAPSLAPTPSPSHHRRPLPFSTRLRSSCRRPACGGLPAEGGEALEERHHAAP
;
A
#
# COMPACT_ATOMS: atom_id res chain seq x y z
N MET A 1 21.15 2.62 -3.77
CA MET A 1 20.08 3.59 -4.08
C MET A 1 18.97 3.34 -3.07
N GLY A 2 18.82 4.23 -2.08
CA GLY A 2 17.76 4.06 -1.08
C GLY A 2 16.46 4.59 -1.64
N ALA A 3 15.49 3.71 -1.91
CA ALA A 3 14.12 4.13 -2.16
C ALA A 3 13.57 4.67 -0.83
N GLY A 4 13.30 5.96 -0.75
CA GLY A 4 12.58 6.53 0.39
C GLY A 4 11.19 5.90 0.46
N ALA A 5 10.72 5.58 1.67
CA ALA A 5 9.35 5.13 1.87
C ALA A 5 8.39 6.25 1.43
N GLY A 6 7.65 6.02 0.35
CA GLY A 6 6.64 6.92 -0.18
C GLY A 6 5.24 6.35 0.06
N VAL A 7 4.27 7.23 0.31
CA VAL A 7 2.85 6.86 0.36
C VAL A 7 2.20 7.26 -0.95
N VAL A 8 1.54 6.31 -1.61
CA VAL A 8 0.76 6.55 -2.83
C VAL A 8 -0.72 6.47 -2.47
N PHE A 9 -1.47 7.52 -2.79
CA PHE A 9 -2.92 7.53 -2.63
C PHE A 9 -3.57 7.27 -3.99
N ARG A 10 -4.52 6.33 -4.03
CA ARG A 10 -5.39 6.09 -5.18
C ARG A 10 -6.83 6.24 -4.75
N MET A 11 -7.64 6.86 -5.60
CA MET A 11 -9.05 7.09 -5.35
C MET A 11 -9.86 6.14 -6.22
N GLY A 12 -10.88 5.50 -5.63
CA GLY A 12 -11.94 4.86 -6.40
C GLY A 12 -12.89 5.88 -7.02
N TYR A 13 -14.02 5.40 -7.50
CA TYR A 13 -15.05 6.23 -8.11
C TYR A 13 -16.41 6.02 -7.45
N LEU A 14 -17.28 7.03 -7.56
CA LEU A 14 -18.66 6.94 -7.11
C LEU A 14 -19.54 6.58 -8.30
N GLN A 15 -20.33 5.53 -8.15
CA GLN A 15 -21.33 5.11 -9.12
C GLN A 15 -22.72 5.48 -8.62
N GLU A 16 -23.45 6.25 -9.43
CA GLU A 16 -24.85 6.55 -9.15
C GLU A 16 -25.73 5.32 -9.44
N ARG A 17 -26.58 4.96 -8.48
CA ARG A 17 -27.74 4.09 -8.70
C ARG A 17 -29.01 4.83 -8.34
N LYS A 18 -30.03 4.66 -9.17
CA LYS A 18 -31.39 5.14 -8.88
C LYS A 18 -32.14 4.07 -8.11
N VAL A 19 -32.52 4.36 -6.87
CA VAL A 19 -33.33 3.48 -6.02
C VAL A 19 -34.59 4.24 -5.64
N GLY A 20 -35.75 3.77 -6.12
CA GLY A 20 -37.03 4.43 -5.85
C GLY A 20 -37.13 5.89 -6.33
N GLY A 21 -36.40 6.25 -7.39
CA GLY A 21 -36.36 7.63 -7.92
C GLY A 21 -35.35 8.56 -7.25
N LEU A 22 -34.64 8.09 -6.22
CA LEU A 22 -33.56 8.83 -5.55
C LEU A 22 -32.19 8.38 -6.07
N SER A 23 -31.27 9.33 -6.26
CA SER A 23 -29.89 9.08 -6.63
C SER A 23 -29.06 8.71 -5.39
N VAL A 24 -28.59 7.47 -5.33
CA VAL A 24 -27.68 6.95 -4.30
C VAL A 24 -26.31 6.74 -4.92
N PHE A 25 -25.25 7.20 -4.25
CA PHE A 25 -23.88 6.99 -4.71
C PHE A 25 -23.22 5.88 -3.92
N GLU A 26 -22.73 4.86 -4.62
CA GLU A 26 -21.92 3.79 -4.04
C GLU A 26 -20.47 3.96 -4.46
N GLU A 27 -19.54 3.76 -3.53
CA GLU A 27 -18.12 3.63 -3.85
C GLU A 27 -17.86 2.31 -4.60
N LYS A 28 -16.99 2.38 -5.60
CA LYS A 28 -16.53 1.26 -6.41
C LYS A 28 -15.05 1.44 -6.78
N GLY A 29 -14.43 0.30 -7.05
CA GLY A 29 -13.12 0.23 -7.71
C GLY A 29 -11.93 0.13 -6.76
N VAL A 30 -12.07 0.52 -5.49
CA VAL A 30 -10.94 0.47 -4.54
C VAL A 30 -10.45 -0.97 -4.31
N ASP A 31 -11.36 -1.94 -4.18
CA ASP A 31 -10.97 -3.33 -3.92
C ASP A 31 -10.21 -3.96 -5.08
N ILE A 32 -10.64 -3.66 -6.32
CA ILE A 32 -9.99 -4.15 -7.54
C ILE A 32 -8.61 -3.50 -7.68
N ASP A 33 -8.52 -2.19 -7.48
CA ASP A 33 -7.24 -1.47 -7.55
C ASP A 33 -6.24 -1.99 -6.54
N LEU A 34 -6.70 -2.29 -5.31
CA LEU A 34 -5.85 -2.87 -4.27
C LEU A 34 -5.37 -4.28 -4.65
N ALA A 35 -6.27 -5.12 -5.16
CA ALA A 35 -5.93 -6.48 -5.58
C ALA A 35 -4.94 -6.48 -6.77
N VAL A 36 -5.14 -5.59 -7.75
CA VAL A 36 -4.23 -5.43 -8.89
C VAL A 36 -2.86 -4.95 -8.42
N ASP A 37 -2.79 -3.98 -7.50
CA ASP A 37 -1.50 -3.47 -7.00
C ASP A 37 -0.71 -4.54 -6.24
N MET A 38 -1.39 -5.34 -5.41
CA MET A 38 -0.77 -6.50 -4.76
C MET A 38 -0.24 -7.50 -5.79
N LEU A 39 -1.04 -7.87 -6.80
CA LEU A 39 -0.58 -8.80 -7.83
C LEU A 39 0.60 -8.25 -8.61
N SER A 40 0.48 -7.07 -9.19
CA SER A 40 1.55 -6.45 -9.96
C SER A 40 2.83 -6.35 -9.14
N GLY A 41 2.76 -5.92 -7.88
CA GLY A 41 3.91 -5.85 -7.00
C GLY A 41 4.54 -7.23 -6.71
N ALA A 42 3.74 -8.28 -6.56
CA ALA A 42 4.25 -9.65 -6.39
C ALA A 42 4.93 -10.19 -7.67
N PHE A 43 4.36 -9.89 -8.84
CA PHE A 43 4.88 -10.34 -10.14
C PHE A 43 6.15 -9.60 -10.55
N GLU A 44 6.24 -8.31 -10.24
CA GLU A 44 7.40 -7.45 -10.48
C GLU A 44 8.48 -7.57 -9.40
N ASP A 45 8.30 -8.49 -8.44
CA ASP A 45 9.23 -8.74 -7.33
C ASP A 45 9.51 -7.49 -6.46
N ARG A 46 8.52 -6.60 -6.33
CA ARG A 46 8.67 -5.28 -5.66
C ARG A 46 8.63 -5.34 -4.14
N TYR A 47 8.22 -6.47 -3.58
CA TYR A 47 8.16 -6.70 -2.14
C TYR A 47 8.32 -8.18 -1.81
N ASP A 48 8.78 -8.50 -0.60
CA ASP A 48 8.83 -9.88 -0.07
C ASP A 48 7.58 -10.21 0.76
N THR A 49 7.08 -9.20 1.48
CA THR A 49 5.91 -9.30 2.35
C THR A 49 4.92 -8.18 2.04
N ALA A 50 3.68 -8.54 1.72
CA ALA A 50 2.57 -7.61 1.62
C ALA A 50 1.86 -7.47 2.98
N ILE A 51 1.52 -6.24 3.36
CA ILE A 51 0.67 -5.97 4.54
C ILE A 51 -0.69 -5.52 4.02
N LEU A 52 -1.70 -6.39 4.18
CA LEU A 52 -3.08 -6.10 3.81
C LEU A 52 -3.85 -5.60 5.03
N VAL A 53 -4.21 -4.32 5.03
CA VAL A 53 -5.07 -3.72 6.06
C VAL A 53 -6.49 -3.63 5.52
N SER A 54 -7.36 -4.56 5.93
CA SER A 54 -8.77 -4.59 5.48
C SER A 54 -9.64 -5.37 6.46
N SER A 55 -10.95 -5.33 6.27
CA SER A 55 -11.91 -6.26 6.91
C SER A 55 -12.68 -7.09 5.89
N ASP A 56 -12.44 -6.90 4.59
CA ASP A 56 -13.15 -7.62 3.52
C ASP A 56 -12.55 -9.02 3.30
N GLY A 57 -13.39 -10.04 3.23
CA GLY A 57 -12.99 -11.41 2.92
C GLY A 57 -12.71 -11.67 1.44
N ASP A 58 -13.16 -10.78 0.54
CA ASP A 58 -13.09 -10.97 -0.91
C ASP A 58 -11.65 -10.89 -1.46
N PHE A 59 -10.69 -10.47 -0.63
CA PHE A 59 -9.26 -10.52 -0.96
C PHE A 59 -8.65 -11.93 -0.88
N LYS A 60 -9.36 -12.95 -0.38
CA LYS A 60 -8.84 -14.33 -0.32
C LYS A 60 -8.19 -14.82 -1.63
N PRO A 61 -8.82 -14.74 -2.81
CA PRO A 61 -8.22 -15.20 -4.06
C PRO A 61 -6.92 -14.48 -4.41
N VAL A 62 -6.82 -13.16 -4.16
CA VAL A 62 -5.59 -12.41 -4.44
C VAL A 62 -4.48 -12.80 -3.47
N VAL A 63 -4.80 -12.99 -2.18
CA VAL A 63 -3.82 -13.46 -1.18
C VAL A 63 -3.24 -14.81 -1.59
N GLN A 64 -4.07 -15.76 -2.03
CA GLN A 64 -3.59 -17.07 -2.49
C GLN A 64 -2.72 -16.96 -3.74
N ALA A 65 -3.05 -16.06 -4.67
CA ALA A 65 -2.25 -15.84 -5.87
C ALA A 65 -0.87 -15.23 -5.55
N VAL A 66 -0.82 -14.27 -4.62
CA VAL A 66 0.42 -13.67 -4.12
C VAL A 66 1.27 -14.72 -3.38
N GLN A 67 0.67 -15.56 -2.54
CA GLN A 67 1.37 -16.64 -1.85
C GLN A 67 1.93 -17.71 -2.79
N ARG A 68 1.20 -18.05 -3.88
CA ARG A 68 1.72 -18.95 -4.93
C ARG A 68 2.97 -18.40 -5.62
N ARG A 69 3.21 -17.09 -5.56
CA ARG A 69 4.44 -16.44 -6.03
C ARG A 69 5.57 -16.43 -4.99
N GLY A 70 5.40 -17.14 -3.88
CA GLY A 70 6.39 -17.22 -2.80
C GLY A 70 6.42 -15.98 -1.91
N LYS A 71 5.45 -15.07 -2.03
CA LYS A 71 5.37 -13.85 -1.22
C LYS A 71 4.61 -14.11 0.08
N ARG A 72 5.01 -13.46 1.17
CA ARG A 72 4.29 -13.50 2.45
C ARG A 72 3.18 -12.46 2.46
N VAL A 73 2.08 -12.76 3.14
CA VAL A 73 0.99 -11.81 3.37
C VAL A 73 0.67 -11.73 4.85
N GLU A 74 0.76 -10.52 5.40
CA GLU A 74 0.32 -10.18 6.75
C GLU A 74 -1.01 -9.45 6.69
N TYR A 75 -2.00 -9.97 7.41
CA TYR A 75 -3.33 -9.40 7.50
C TYR A 75 -3.45 -8.55 8.76
N VAL A 76 -3.91 -7.32 8.62
CA VAL A 76 -4.17 -6.40 9.72
C VAL A 76 -5.64 -5.98 9.71
N PHE A 77 -6.32 -6.16 10.85
CA PHE A 77 -7.73 -5.82 10.99
C PHE A 77 -7.97 -4.76 12.08
N PHE A 78 -9.01 -3.95 11.90
CA PHE A 78 -9.37 -2.92 12.87
C PHE A 78 -10.14 -3.50 14.07
N PRO A 79 -9.95 -2.98 15.29
CA PRO A 79 -10.59 -3.52 16.50
C PRO A 79 -12.12 -3.49 16.50
N LYS A 80 -12.72 -2.47 15.86
CA LYS A 80 -14.18 -2.31 15.75
C LYS A 80 -14.77 -2.91 14.47
N ALA A 81 -13.93 -3.36 13.53
CA ALA A 81 -14.38 -4.02 12.32
C ALA A 81 -14.45 -5.53 12.55
N GLN A 82 -15.35 -6.21 11.84
CA GLN A 82 -15.42 -7.65 11.89
C GLN A 82 -14.13 -8.26 11.32
N ARG A 83 -13.48 -9.14 12.09
CA ARG A 83 -12.35 -9.92 11.59
C ARG A 83 -12.86 -10.90 10.53
N SER A 84 -12.38 -10.78 9.30
CA SER A 84 -12.66 -11.77 8.27
C SER A 84 -12.00 -13.12 8.62
N ASN A 85 -12.81 -14.15 8.83
CA ASN A 85 -12.34 -15.52 9.07
C ASN A 85 -11.61 -16.09 7.85
N ALA A 86 -12.04 -15.70 6.64
CA ALA A 86 -11.45 -16.14 5.39
C ALA A 86 -9.99 -15.66 5.25
N LEU A 87 -9.73 -14.38 5.56
CA LEU A 87 -8.37 -13.85 5.53
C LEU A 87 -7.53 -14.37 6.69
N ALA A 88 -8.13 -14.50 7.88
CA ALA A 88 -7.44 -14.99 9.06
C ALA A 88 -6.88 -16.42 8.89
N SER A 89 -7.58 -17.29 8.16
CA SER A 89 -7.13 -18.66 7.90
C SER A 89 -6.21 -18.78 6.69
N THR A 90 -6.24 -17.82 5.75
CA THR A 90 -5.45 -17.88 4.52
C THR A 90 -4.10 -17.17 4.65
N CYS A 91 -4.04 -16.05 5.38
CA CYS A 91 -2.82 -15.25 5.52
C CYS A 91 -1.80 -15.89 6.46
N ASN A 92 -0.51 -15.56 6.27
CA ASN A 92 0.58 -16.13 7.07
C ASN A 92 0.54 -15.66 8.52
N VAL A 93 0.21 -14.38 8.73
CA VAL A 93 0.11 -13.76 10.05
C VAL A 93 -1.12 -12.88 10.07
N SER A 94 -1.86 -12.92 11.18
CA SER A 94 -2.95 -11.98 11.46
C SER A 94 -2.57 -11.10 12.64
N ARG A 95 -2.65 -9.78 12.48
CA ARG A 95 -2.39 -8.79 13.54
C ARG A 95 -3.60 -7.88 13.73
N ARG A 96 -3.81 -7.44 14.96
CA ARG A 96 -4.77 -6.38 15.25
C ARG A 96 -4.09 -5.03 15.02
N CYS A 97 -4.77 -4.10 14.34
CA CYS A 97 -4.28 -2.73 14.20
C CYS A 97 -4.24 -2.05 15.59
N PRO A 98 -3.09 -1.52 16.04
CA PRO A 98 -2.97 -0.85 17.34
C PRO A 98 -3.58 0.55 17.34
N LEU A 99 -3.71 1.16 16.16
CA LEU A 99 -4.47 2.39 15.98
C LEU A 99 -5.93 2.04 16.27
N GLY A 100 -6.48 2.66 17.32
CA GLY A 100 -7.90 2.61 17.65
C GLY A 100 -8.77 3.10 16.49
N PRO A 101 -10.11 3.19 16.66
CA PRO A 101 -11.01 3.51 15.55
C PRO A 101 -10.52 4.75 14.77
N PRO A 102 -10.63 4.78 13.44
CA PRO A 102 -10.42 6.02 12.71
C PRO A 102 -11.29 7.10 13.35
N LEU A 103 -10.71 8.30 13.52
CA LEU A 103 -11.40 9.46 14.06
C LEU A 103 -12.79 9.58 13.41
N PRO A 104 -13.83 9.96 14.18
CA PRO A 104 -15.18 10.07 13.65
C PRO A 104 -15.16 10.95 12.41
N ARG A 105 -15.63 10.42 11.27
CA ARG A 105 -15.78 11.18 10.03
C ARG A 105 -16.86 12.24 10.22
N SER A 106 -16.51 13.36 10.83
CA SER A 106 -17.25 14.61 10.64
C SER A 106 -16.75 15.22 9.32
N ALA A 107 -17.13 14.63 8.19
CA ALA A 107 -17.18 15.42 6.97
C ALA A 107 -18.35 16.40 7.17
N PRO A 108 -18.12 17.73 7.21
CA PRO A 108 -19.24 18.65 7.13
C PRO A 108 -19.99 18.38 5.82
N PRO A 109 -21.34 18.48 5.78
CA PRO A 109 -22.05 18.42 4.52
C PRO A 109 -21.43 19.48 3.59
N CYS A 110 -20.98 19.06 2.42
CA CYS A 110 -20.55 19.97 1.37
C CYS A 110 -21.75 20.85 0.98
N THR A 111 -21.93 21.97 1.66
CA THR A 111 -22.85 23.02 1.25
C THR A 111 -22.21 23.73 0.05
N PRO A 112 -22.86 23.77 -1.13
CA PRO A 112 -22.31 24.41 -2.30
C PRO A 112 -22.57 25.91 -2.21
N HIS A 113 -21.83 26.66 -1.42
CA HIS A 113 -21.97 28.12 -1.37
C HIS A 113 -20.69 28.81 -0.91
N LEU A 114 -19.83 29.22 -1.85
CA LEU A 114 -19.68 30.62 -2.27
C LEU A 114 -18.57 30.73 -3.32
N ARG A 115 -18.88 31.51 -4.36
CA ARG A 115 -18.06 31.80 -5.55
C ARG A 115 -16.77 32.51 -5.15
N ALA A 116 -15.61 31.91 -5.43
CA ALA A 116 -14.33 32.60 -5.29
C ALA A 116 -14.24 33.75 -6.32
N PRO A 117 -13.74 34.94 -5.95
CA PRO A 117 -13.52 36.01 -6.91
C PRO A 117 -12.36 35.66 -7.85
N SER A 118 -12.58 35.95 -9.13
CA SER A 118 -11.63 35.82 -10.24
C SER A 118 -10.29 36.52 -9.93
N LEU A 119 -9.22 35.75 -9.73
CA LEU A 119 -7.86 36.26 -9.76
C LEU A 119 -7.39 36.37 -11.22
N ALA A 120 -7.17 37.61 -11.66
CA ALA A 120 -6.59 37.92 -12.97
C ALA A 120 -5.13 37.43 -13.08
N PRO A 121 -4.66 37.05 -14.28
CA PRO A 121 -3.27 36.67 -14.50
C PRO A 121 -2.37 37.92 -14.57
N THR A 122 -1.23 37.90 -13.88
CA THR A 122 -0.14 38.88 -14.09
C THR A 122 1.10 38.19 -14.67
N PRO A 123 1.90 38.92 -15.47
CA PRO A 123 2.77 38.33 -16.48
C PRO A 123 4.15 37.89 -15.97
N SER A 124 4.69 36.89 -16.66
CA SER A 124 6.05 36.37 -16.58
C SER A 124 7.13 37.44 -16.81
N PRO A 125 8.30 37.38 -16.13
CA PRO A 125 9.50 38.02 -16.62
C PRO A 125 10.45 37.03 -17.30
N SER A 126 10.81 37.44 -18.50
CA SER A 126 11.78 36.92 -19.45
C SER A 126 13.23 36.89 -18.94
N HIS A 127 13.94 35.86 -19.39
CA HIS A 127 15.35 35.84 -19.80
C HIS A 127 16.31 36.90 -19.26
N HIS A 128 17.32 36.47 -18.50
CA HIS A 128 18.70 36.84 -18.80
C HIS A 128 19.68 35.72 -18.39
N ARG A 129 20.36 35.15 -19.38
CA ARG A 129 21.55 34.31 -19.19
C ARG A 129 22.75 35.21 -18.92
N ARG A 130 23.65 34.79 -18.02
CA ARG A 130 25.10 34.98 -18.15
C ARG A 130 25.90 34.01 -17.24
N PRO A 131 27.16 33.68 -17.60
CA PRO A 131 27.84 32.45 -17.16
C PRO A 131 28.81 32.62 -15.96
N LEU A 132 29.27 31.44 -15.50
CA LEU A 132 30.13 31.07 -14.36
C LEU A 132 31.47 31.85 -14.23
N PRO A 133 32.22 31.71 -13.10
CA PRO A 133 33.26 30.67 -13.12
C PRO A 133 33.53 29.95 -11.77
N PHE A 134 34.05 28.73 -11.93
CA PHE A 134 35.02 28.00 -11.09
C PHE A 134 35.27 28.51 -9.65
N SER A 135 35.02 27.64 -8.67
CA SER A 135 35.97 27.43 -7.58
C SER A 135 35.91 26.01 -7.04
N THR A 136 37.07 25.61 -6.57
CA THR A 136 37.64 24.30 -6.30
C THR A 136 37.06 23.55 -5.09
N ARG A 137 37.09 22.21 -5.22
CA ARG A 137 37.40 21.20 -4.19
C ARG A 137 37.07 21.52 -2.72
N LEU A 138 36.34 20.61 -2.08
CA LEU A 138 36.93 19.82 -1.00
C LEU A 138 36.25 18.45 -0.85
N ARG A 139 37.09 17.42 -0.76
CA ARG A 139 36.73 16.06 -0.39
C ARG A 139 36.59 15.98 1.14
N SER A 140 35.57 15.28 1.61
CA SER A 140 35.59 14.59 2.92
C SER A 140 34.58 13.44 2.83
N SER A 141 34.99 12.26 2.39
CA SER A 141 35.37 11.18 3.32
C SER A 141 34.24 10.84 4.31
N CYS A 142 33.18 10.20 3.85
CA CYS A 142 32.36 9.35 4.71
C CYS A 142 32.84 7.92 4.53
N ARG A 143 33.67 7.49 5.48
CA ARG A 143 34.11 6.11 5.65
C ARG A 143 32.89 5.22 5.88
N ARG A 144 32.82 4.13 5.14
CA ARG A 144 32.05 2.93 5.50
C ARG A 144 32.59 2.36 6.82
N PRO A 145 31.72 1.87 7.71
CA PRO A 145 32.06 0.73 8.53
C PRO A 145 31.65 -0.55 7.80
N ALA A 146 32.63 -1.42 7.59
CA ALA A 146 32.41 -2.82 7.26
C ALA A 146 32.01 -3.56 8.55
N CYS A 147 30.86 -4.24 8.52
CA CYS A 147 30.62 -5.46 9.29
C CYS A 147 30.34 -6.50 8.21
N GLY A 148 31.21 -7.48 7.96
CA GLY A 148 31.69 -8.46 8.92
C GLY A 148 30.81 -9.69 8.76
N GLY A 149 31.09 -10.50 7.73
CA GLY A 149 30.47 -11.81 7.54
C GLY A 149 31.19 -12.89 8.37
N LEU A 150 30.50 -14.00 8.59
CA LEU A 150 31.01 -15.36 8.90
C LEU A 150 29.78 -16.33 8.98
N PRO A 151 29.94 -17.66 8.92
CA PRO A 151 29.43 -18.47 7.82
C PRO A 151 28.39 -19.54 8.24
N ALA A 152 28.10 -20.42 7.27
CA ALA A 152 27.12 -21.51 7.22
C ALA A 152 27.23 -22.59 8.32
N GLU A 153 26.07 -23.19 8.63
CA GLU A 153 25.85 -24.54 9.19
C GLU A 153 24.56 -25.07 8.48
N GLY A 154 24.60 -26.15 7.69
CA GLY A 154 24.17 -27.51 8.10
C GLY A 154 22.68 -27.55 8.47
N GLY A 155 21.74 -28.02 7.65
CA GLY A 155 21.59 -29.39 7.16
C GLY A 155 20.76 -30.20 8.15
N GLU A 156 19.49 -30.53 7.82
CA GLU A 156 18.81 -31.80 8.12
C GLU A 156 17.43 -31.81 7.45
N ALA A 157 17.20 -32.87 6.68
CA ALA A 157 15.93 -33.21 6.05
C ALA A 157 15.01 -33.87 7.08
N LEU A 158 13.72 -33.52 7.09
CA LEU A 158 12.71 -34.34 7.72
C LEU A 158 11.66 -34.75 6.69
N GLU A 159 11.76 -36.02 6.33
CA GLU A 159 10.80 -36.78 5.56
C GLU A 159 9.62 -37.13 6.48
N GLU A 160 8.41 -36.63 6.16
CA GLU A 160 7.17 -37.17 6.73
C GLU A 160 6.30 -37.71 5.59
N ARG A 161 6.55 -38.98 5.26
CA ARG A 161 5.50 -39.87 4.76
C ARG A 161 4.69 -40.31 5.98
N HIS A 162 3.36 -40.34 5.87
CA HIS A 162 2.46 -41.39 6.37
C HIS A 162 1.04 -40.82 6.48
N HIS A 163 0.13 -41.30 5.61
CA HIS A 163 -1.14 -41.97 5.97
C HIS A 163 -2.08 -41.95 4.76
N ALA A 164 -1.98 -43.00 3.94
CA ALA A 164 -3.09 -43.46 3.12
C ALA A 164 -3.80 -44.55 3.92
N ALA A 165 -5.10 -44.41 4.10
CA ALA A 165 -6.01 -45.44 4.60
C ALA A 165 -7.45 -45.05 4.23
N PRO A 166 -8.37 -46.02 4.22
CA PRO A 166 -8.38 -47.26 3.44
C PRO A 166 -9.13 -47.11 2.10
#